data_AF-A0AAE7DAU7-F1
#
_entry.id   AF-A0AAE7DAU7-F1
#
_cell.length_a   1.000
_cell.length_b   1.000
_cell.length_c   1.000
_cell.angle_alpha   90.00
_cell.angle_beta   90.00
_cell.angle_gamma   90.00
#
_symmetry.space_group_name_H-M   'P 1'
#
loop_
_entity.id
_entity.type
_entity.pdbx_description
1 polymer ?
#
loop_
_entity_poly.entity_id
_entity_poly.type
_entity_poly.pdbx_seq_one_letter_code
_entity_poly.pdbx_strand_id
1 'polypeptide(L)'
;MNEEKLVQEEINQIKDKTTELYSYLKNLYYSNRIKNIAVIEKALASYLNDKRSDIKRIAIYGLLFGLKIRHEKYRSIALRFINDPNGDLDLRLFSLSGLSQAYMGTSDVELLKLFYSLYNHDEDDSIRATCFAGMLRILGLSTVEITRINGSVIIIEDDIQTEVFARQLGEIRAIISA
;
A
#
# COMPACT_ATOMS: atom_id res chain seq x y z
N MET A 1 -13.70 -29.43 -5.80
CA MET A 1 -13.73 -28.81 -4.46
C MET A 1 -13.88 -27.31 -4.65
N ASN A 2 -14.82 -26.65 -3.95
CA ASN A 2 -14.99 -25.20 -4.04
C ASN A 2 -13.73 -24.50 -3.51
N GLU A 3 -13.15 -23.55 -4.27
CA GLU A 3 -11.94 -22.80 -3.86
C GLU A 3 -12.12 -22.15 -2.49
N GLU A 4 -13.31 -21.65 -2.18
CA GLU A 4 -13.61 -21.05 -0.86
C GLU A 4 -13.49 -22.07 0.27
N LYS A 5 -14.01 -23.29 0.07
CA LYS A 5 -13.93 -24.36 1.05
C LYS A 5 -12.49 -24.81 1.26
N LEU A 6 -11.73 -24.95 0.18
CA LEU A 6 -10.30 -25.28 0.23
C LEU A 6 -9.53 -24.25 1.06
N VAL A 7 -9.68 -22.96 0.73
CA VAL A 7 -8.96 -21.89 1.42
C VAL A 7 -9.30 -21.85 2.90
N GLN A 8 -10.57 -22.04 3.26
CA GLN A 8 -11.00 -22.05 4.66
C GLN A 8 -10.46 -23.26 5.43
N GLU A 9 -10.40 -24.43 4.81
CA GLU A 9 -9.85 -25.66 5.42
C GLU A 9 -8.36 -25.51 5.69
N GLU A 10 -7.58 -25.02 4.72
CA GLU A 10 -6.14 -24.79 4.87
C GLU A 10 -5.85 -23.73 5.95
N ILE A 11 -6.61 -22.63 5.95
CA ILE A 11 -6.51 -21.61 7.00
C ILE A 11 -6.80 -22.21 8.37
N ASN A 12 -7.85 -23.03 8.51
CA ASN A 12 -8.22 -23.61 9.80
C ASN A 12 -7.12 -24.50 10.38
N GLN A 13 -6.30 -25.14 9.55
CA GLN A 13 -5.17 -25.99 9.97
C GLN A 13 -3.97 -25.17 10.47
N ILE A 14 -3.82 -23.92 10.01
CA ILE A 14 -2.63 -23.09 10.27
C ILE A 14 -2.92 -21.80 11.03
N LYS A 15 -4.19 -21.48 11.34
CA LYS A 15 -4.62 -20.18 11.88
C LYS A 15 -3.90 -19.74 13.16
N ASP A 16 -3.49 -20.71 13.98
CA ASP A 16 -2.81 -20.49 15.26
C ASP A 16 -1.28 -20.44 15.12
N LYS A 17 -0.76 -20.74 13.93
CA LYS A 17 0.66 -20.75 13.60
C LYS A 17 1.02 -19.52 12.76
N THR A 18 1.45 -18.44 13.43
CA THR A 18 1.64 -17.11 12.81
C THR A 18 2.46 -17.15 11.52
N THR A 19 3.62 -17.80 11.50
CA THR A 19 4.51 -17.84 10.32
C THR A 19 3.89 -18.58 9.14
N GLU A 20 3.23 -19.72 9.40
CA GLU A 20 2.55 -20.51 8.37
C GLU A 20 1.37 -19.72 7.80
N LEU A 21 0.56 -19.10 8.67
CA LEU A 21 -0.56 -18.25 8.26
C LEU A 21 -0.10 -17.05 7.45
N TYR A 22 0.93 -16.32 7.90
CA TYR A 22 1.49 -15.19 7.15
C TYR A 22 1.90 -15.60 5.74
N SER A 23 2.68 -16.69 5.63
CA SER A 23 3.18 -17.19 4.35
C SER A 23 2.03 -17.63 3.44
N TYR A 24 1.02 -18.28 4.00
CA TYR A 24 -0.16 -18.70 3.28
C TYR A 24 -0.96 -17.51 2.73
N LEU A 25 -1.26 -16.51 3.58
CA LEU A 25 -2.01 -15.31 3.18
C LEU A 25 -1.26 -14.53 2.09
N LYS A 26 0.07 -14.39 2.22
CA LYS A 26 0.93 -13.81 1.18
C LYS A 26 0.77 -14.57 -0.14
N ASN A 27 0.86 -15.90 -0.09
CA ASN A 27 0.80 -16.74 -1.29
C ASN A 27 -0.57 -16.70 -1.98
N LEU A 28 -1.67 -16.39 -1.28
CA LEU A 28 -2.99 -16.32 -1.90
C LEU A 28 -3.05 -15.34 -3.08
N TYR A 29 -2.39 -14.18 -2.98
CA TYR A 29 -2.41 -13.15 -4.03
C TYR A 29 -1.14 -13.11 -4.89
N TYR A 30 -0.19 -14.04 -4.68
CA TYR A 30 1.03 -14.18 -5.52
C TYR A 30 1.08 -15.47 -6.35
N SER A 31 0.49 -16.57 -5.88
CA SER A 31 0.77 -17.91 -6.42
C SER A 31 -0.13 -18.36 -7.58
N ASN A 32 -1.13 -17.57 -8.00
CA ASN A 32 -2.16 -17.94 -9.00
C ASN A 32 -2.88 -19.28 -8.74
N ARG A 33 -2.70 -19.90 -7.56
CA ARG A 33 -3.29 -21.20 -7.19
C ARG A 33 -4.79 -21.08 -6.99
N ILE A 34 -5.23 -20.00 -6.34
CA ILE A 34 -6.63 -19.61 -6.21
C ILE A 34 -6.87 -18.53 -7.26
N LYS A 35 -7.84 -18.74 -8.15
CA LYS A 35 -8.10 -17.78 -9.24
C LYS A 35 -9.23 -16.82 -8.92
N ASN A 36 -10.15 -17.22 -8.04
CA ASN A 36 -11.26 -16.37 -7.66
C ASN A 36 -10.82 -15.26 -6.70
N ILE A 37 -10.72 -14.03 -7.23
CA ILE A 37 -10.33 -12.84 -6.47
C ILE A 37 -11.27 -12.61 -5.28
N ALA A 38 -12.58 -12.85 -5.41
CA ALA A 38 -13.53 -12.65 -4.32
C ALA A 38 -13.26 -13.60 -3.14
N VAL A 39 -12.77 -14.82 -3.42
CA VAL A 39 -12.37 -15.78 -2.38
C VAL A 39 -11.11 -15.28 -1.67
N ILE A 40 -10.11 -14.80 -2.42
CA ILE A 40 -8.87 -14.26 -1.84
C ILE A 40 -9.18 -13.01 -1.01
N GLU A 41 -9.97 -12.07 -1.56
CA GLU A 41 -10.40 -10.86 -0.88
C GLU A 41 -11.09 -11.19 0.44
N LYS A 42 -12.07 -12.09 0.41
CA LYS A 42 -12.80 -12.52 1.62
C LYS A 42 -11.87 -13.08 2.69
N ALA A 43 -10.92 -13.93 2.28
CA ALA A 43 -9.93 -14.51 3.19
C ALA A 43 -9.00 -13.45 3.80
N LEU A 44 -8.47 -12.51 3.01
CA LEU A 44 -7.63 -11.44 3.53
C LEU A 44 -8.42 -10.48 4.43
N ALA A 45 -9.64 -10.11 4.03
CA ALA A 45 -10.49 -9.17 4.75
C ALA A 45 -10.85 -9.65 6.16
N SER A 46 -10.91 -10.97 6.42
CA SER A 46 -11.16 -11.50 7.77
C SER A 46 -10.03 -11.23 8.76
N TYR A 47 -8.83 -10.87 8.27
CA TYR A 47 -7.64 -10.66 9.08
C TYR A 47 -7.26 -9.18 9.31
N LEU A 48 -8.07 -8.25 8.80
CA LEU A 48 -7.79 -6.81 8.93
C LEU A 48 -7.81 -6.29 10.39
N ASN A 49 -8.44 -7.01 11.30
CA ASN A 49 -8.47 -6.70 12.74
C ASN A 49 -7.80 -7.80 13.58
N ASP A 50 -6.92 -8.62 12.99
CA ASP A 50 -6.18 -9.63 13.75
C ASP A 50 -5.32 -8.97 14.85
N LYS A 51 -5.19 -9.63 16.00
CA LYS A 51 -4.37 -9.13 17.11
C LYS A 51 -2.87 -9.08 16.75
N ARG A 52 -2.43 -9.94 15.83
CA ARG A 52 -1.04 -10.05 15.38
C ARG A 52 -0.78 -9.01 14.30
N SER A 53 0.24 -8.18 14.51
CA SER A 53 0.54 -7.09 13.59
C SER A 53 0.90 -7.60 12.20
N ASP A 54 1.79 -8.59 12.10
CA ASP A 54 2.23 -9.16 10.82
C ASP A 54 1.08 -9.69 9.95
N ILE A 55 0.05 -10.24 10.61
CA ILE A 55 -1.15 -10.76 9.94
C ILE A 55 -2.02 -9.60 9.43
N LYS A 56 -2.19 -8.52 10.21
CA LYS A 56 -2.84 -7.30 9.71
C LYS A 56 -2.09 -6.71 8.52
N ARG A 57 -0.76 -6.64 8.61
CA ARG A 57 0.12 -6.09 7.57
C ARG A 57 -0.06 -6.84 6.25
N ILE A 58 0.03 -8.17 6.27
CA ILE A 58 -0.11 -8.96 5.04
C ILE A 58 -1.53 -8.92 4.48
N ALA A 59 -2.55 -8.85 5.34
CA ALA A 59 -3.93 -8.72 4.92
C ALA A 59 -4.20 -7.40 4.18
N ILE A 60 -3.85 -6.27 4.79
CA ILE A 60 -4.10 -4.95 4.19
C ILE A 60 -3.26 -4.75 2.92
N TYR A 61 -2.01 -5.22 2.93
CA TYR A 61 -1.14 -5.13 1.77
C TYR A 61 -1.58 -6.05 0.63
N GLY A 62 -2.03 -7.28 0.93
CA GLY A 62 -2.60 -8.16 -0.07
C GLY A 62 -3.82 -7.53 -0.77
N LEU A 63 -4.72 -6.91 -0.01
CA LEU A 63 -5.91 -6.25 -0.56
C LEU A 63 -5.59 -5.02 -1.40
N LEU A 64 -4.75 -4.11 -0.90
CA LEU A 64 -4.48 -2.82 -1.56
C LEU A 64 -3.33 -2.88 -2.56
N PHE A 65 -2.24 -3.57 -2.24
CA PHE A 65 -1.08 -3.67 -3.13
C PHE A 65 -1.21 -4.85 -4.10
N GLY A 66 -1.47 -6.04 -3.57
CA GLY A 66 -1.51 -7.28 -4.34
C GLY A 66 -2.67 -7.33 -5.32
N LEU A 67 -3.89 -7.13 -4.80
CA LEU A 67 -5.13 -7.20 -5.58
C LEU A 67 -5.59 -5.84 -6.10
N LYS A 68 -5.02 -4.73 -5.61
CA LYS A 68 -5.36 -3.36 -6.02
C LYS A 68 -6.84 -3.00 -5.83
N ILE A 69 -7.47 -3.53 -4.79
CA ILE A 69 -8.90 -3.35 -4.54
C ILE A 69 -9.17 -1.96 -3.95
N ARG A 70 -9.96 -1.16 -4.66
CA ARG A 70 -10.40 0.19 -4.23
C ARG A 70 -11.75 0.13 -3.51
N HIS A 71 -11.76 -0.48 -2.33
CA HIS A 71 -12.96 -0.55 -1.50
C HIS A 71 -12.84 0.41 -0.30
N GLU A 72 -13.89 1.19 -0.01
CA GLU A 72 -13.85 2.23 1.03
C GLU A 72 -13.47 1.67 2.40
N LYS A 73 -14.07 0.55 2.81
CA LYS A 73 -13.67 -0.20 4.02
C LYS A 73 -12.14 -0.38 4.15
N TYR A 74 -11.44 -0.77 3.09
CA TYR A 74 -9.99 -1.01 3.14
C TYR A 74 -9.22 0.31 3.18
N ARG A 75 -9.72 1.34 2.47
CA ARG A 75 -9.20 2.71 2.59
C ARG A 75 -9.27 3.19 4.03
N SER A 76 -10.45 3.14 4.67
CA SER A 76 -10.63 3.65 6.03
C SER A 76 -9.76 2.90 7.04
N ILE A 77 -9.57 1.58 6.88
CA ILE A 77 -8.69 0.78 7.75
C ILE A 77 -7.22 1.15 7.56
N ALA A 78 -6.75 1.29 6.32
CA ALA A 78 -5.39 1.75 6.04
C ALA A 78 -5.13 3.14 6.62
N LEU A 79 -6.06 4.08 6.43
CA LEU A 79 -5.98 5.43 6.99
C LEU A 79 -5.90 5.42 8.52
N ARG A 80 -6.67 4.54 9.18
CA ARG A 80 -6.58 4.37 10.64
C ARG A 80 -5.19 3.93 11.08
N PHE A 81 -4.56 3.01 10.35
CA PHE A 81 -3.20 2.57 10.67
C PHE A 81 -2.19 3.69 10.43
N ILE A 82 -2.28 4.39 9.31
CA ILE A 82 -1.36 5.48 8.93
C ILE A 82 -1.37 6.61 9.96
N ASN A 83 -2.55 6.98 10.44
CA ASN A 83 -2.77 8.08 11.38
C ASN A 83 -2.51 7.72 12.85
N ASP A 84 -2.00 6.52 13.14
CA ASP A 84 -1.53 6.14 14.48
C ASP A 84 -0.01 6.26 14.55
N PRO A 85 0.55 7.43 14.96
CA PRO A 85 1.99 7.67 14.94
C PRO A 85 2.76 6.79 15.94
N ASN A 86 2.09 6.34 17.01
CA ASN A 86 2.64 5.41 18.00
C ASN A 86 2.40 3.94 17.64
N GLY A 87 1.73 3.70 16.51
CA GLY A 87 1.40 2.38 16.01
C GLY A 87 2.60 1.67 15.41
N ASP A 88 2.31 0.51 14.86
CA ASP A 88 3.29 -0.33 14.19
C ASP A 88 3.79 0.33 12.89
N LEU A 89 5.08 0.71 12.86
CA LEU A 89 5.70 1.41 11.73
C LEU A 89 5.55 0.66 10.41
N ASP A 90 5.80 -0.65 10.39
CA ASP A 90 5.67 -1.46 9.18
C ASP A 90 4.21 -1.49 8.69
N LEU A 91 3.24 -1.54 9.60
CA LEU A 91 1.82 -1.47 9.23
C LEU A 91 1.44 -0.12 8.61
N ARG A 92 2.02 0.98 9.10
CA ARG A 92 1.87 2.31 8.49
C ARG A 92 2.46 2.32 7.07
N LEU A 93 3.69 1.84 6.91
CA LEU A 93 4.39 1.77 5.63
C LEU A 93 3.65 0.89 4.61
N PHE A 94 3.20 -0.30 5.02
CA PHE A 94 2.44 -1.22 4.17
C PHE A 94 1.10 -0.64 3.76
N SER A 95 0.46 0.12 4.65
CA SER A 95 -0.80 0.82 4.37
C SER A 95 -0.60 1.97 3.37
N LEU A 96 0.46 2.78 3.53
CA LEU A 96 0.81 3.83 2.58
C LEU A 96 1.13 3.26 1.19
N SER A 97 2.00 2.25 1.14
CA SER A 97 2.39 1.59 -0.10
C SER A 97 1.19 0.91 -0.78
N GLY A 98 0.34 0.25 0.01
CA GLY A 98 -0.91 -0.34 -0.45
C GLY A 98 -1.85 0.69 -1.07
N LEU A 99 -2.16 1.78 -0.38
CA LEU A 99 -3.01 2.85 -0.92
C LEU A 99 -2.42 3.45 -2.20
N SER A 100 -1.12 3.73 -2.21
CA SER A 100 -0.42 4.24 -3.39
C SER A 100 -0.62 3.35 -4.62
N GLN A 101 -0.55 2.04 -4.42
CA GLN A 101 -0.64 1.07 -5.50
C GLN A 101 -2.08 0.82 -5.96
N ALA A 102 -3.02 0.75 -5.02
CA ALA A 102 -4.45 0.63 -5.33
C ALA A 102 -4.93 1.86 -6.12
N TYR A 103 -4.53 3.06 -5.71
CA TYR A 103 -4.97 4.34 -6.26
C TYR A 103 -4.04 4.91 -7.35
N MET A 104 -3.17 4.08 -7.93
CA MET A 104 -2.29 4.51 -9.00
C MET A 104 -3.08 5.09 -10.19
N GLY A 105 -2.67 6.27 -10.66
CA GLY A 105 -3.27 6.96 -11.82
C GLY A 105 -4.68 7.48 -11.60
N THR A 106 -5.12 7.64 -10.35
CA THR A 106 -6.47 8.14 -10.02
C THR A 106 -6.52 9.63 -9.79
N SER A 107 -5.38 10.26 -9.47
CA SER A 107 -5.32 11.65 -9.03
C SER A 107 -6.24 11.95 -7.83
N ASP A 108 -6.38 10.99 -6.91
CA ASP A 108 -7.20 11.13 -5.69
C ASP A 108 -6.67 12.26 -4.80
N VAL A 109 -7.34 13.41 -4.85
CA VAL A 109 -6.91 14.65 -4.20
C VAL A 109 -6.80 14.50 -2.68
N GLU A 110 -7.69 13.74 -2.06
CA GLU A 110 -7.70 13.58 -0.60
C GLU A 110 -6.55 12.68 -0.14
N LEU A 111 -6.21 11.63 -0.89
CA LEU A 111 -4.98 10.87 -0.64
C LEU A 111 -3.73 11.72 -0.90
N LEU A 112 -3.71 12.54 -1.94
CA LEU A 112 -2.58 13.44 -2.22
C LEU A 112 -2.36 14.44 -1.08
N LYS A 113 -3.43 15.06 -0.56
CA LYS A 113 -3.37 15.95 0.62
C LYS A 113 -2.81 15.24 1.84
N LEU A 114 -3.29 14.03 2.13
CA LEU A 114 -2.81 13.23 3.26
C LEU A 114 -1.32 12.91 3.12
N PHE A 115 -0.92 12.38 1.97
CA PHE A 115 0.46 11.98 1.71
C PHE A 115 1.39 13.20 1.74
N TYR A 116 0.93 14.33 1.20
CA TYR A 116 1.65 15.59 1.29
C TYR A 116 1.81 16.06 2.74
N SER A 117 0.76 15.98 3.55
CA SER A 117 0.83 16.35 4.97
C SER A 117 1.86 15.50 5.72
N LEU A 118 1.81 14.18 5.56
CA LEU A 118 2.75 13.26 6.20
C LEU A 118 4.18 13.46 5.70
N TYR A 119 4.37 13.69 4.39
CA TYR A 119 5.68 14.00 3.83
C TYR A 119 6.34 15.23 4.47
N ASN A 120 5.60 16.25 4.89
CA ASN A 120 6.20 17.45 5.48
C ASN A 120 6.35 17.38 7.01
N HIS A 121 5.53 16.57 7.69
CA HIS A 121 5.37 16.65 9.14
C HIS A 121 5.68 15.34 9.90
N ASP A 122 5.79 14.19 9.21
CA ASP A 122 6.15 12.95 9.89
C ASP A 122 7.65 12.92 10.21
N GLU A 123 7.97 12.51 11.44
CA GLU A 123 9.35 12.44 11.93
C GLU A 123 10.13 11.29 11.28
N ASP A 124 9.45 10.24 10.83
CA ASP A 124 10.08 9.06 10.24
C ASP A 124 10.40 9.25 8.74
N ASP A 125 11.69 9.16 8.41
CA ASP A 125 12.21 9.33 7.06
C ASP A 125 11.60 8.33 6.06
N SER A 126 11.33 7.10 6.50
CA SER A 126 10.75 6.04 5.66
C SER A 126 9.29 6.33 5.35
N ILE A 127 8.54 6.89 6.31
CA ILE A 127 7.17 7.36 6.08
C ILE A 127 7.17 8.49 5.06
N ARG A 128 8.06 9.48 5.23
CA ARG A 128 8.17 10.60 4.27
C ARG A 128 8.52 10.09 2.88
N ALA A 129 9.52 9.24 2.73
CA ALA A 129 9.91 8.66 1.45
C ALA A 129 8.76 7.87 0.80
N THR A 130 8.04 7.06 1.58
CA THR A 130 6.89 6.29 1.08
C THR A 130 5.74 7.20 0.63
N CYS A 131 5.47 8.28 1.37
CA CYS A 131 4.46 9.26 1.00
C CYS A 131 4.85 9.97 -0.30
N PHE A 132 6.12 10.32 -0.46
CA PHE A 132 6.61 10.92 -1.69
C PHE A 132 6.39 9.99 -2.90
N ALA A 133 6.90 8.76 -2.83
CA ALA A 133 6.70 7.77 -3.89
C ALA A 133 5.21 7.50 -4.15
N GLY A 134 4.39 7.52 -3.09
CA GLY A 134 2.95 7.33 -3.17
C GLY A 134 2.22 8.43 -3.94
N MET A 135 2.57 9.70 -3.71
CA MET A 135 1.98 10.82 -4.46
C MET A 135 2.24 10.68 -5.97
N LEU A 136 3.46 10.33 -6.36
CA LEU A 136 3.81 10.11 -7.77
C LEU A 136 2.97 8.98 -8.38
N ARG A 137 2.84 7.85 -7.68
CA ARG A 137 2.01 6.72 -8.14
C ARG A 137 0.54 7.14 -8.27
N ILE A 138 -0.01 7.88 -7.32
CA ILE A 138 -1.41 8.34 -7.38
C ILE A 138 -1.66 9.22 -8.61
N LEU A 139 -0.69 10.04 -8.99
CA LEU A 139 -0.71 10.85 -10.23
C LEU A 139 -0.47 10.03 -11.51
N GLY A 140 -0.19 8.74 -11.37
CA GLY A 140 0.05 7.83 -12.49
C GLY A 140 1.50 7.81 -12.98
N LEU A 141 2.42 8.50 -12.30
CA LEU A 141 3.84 8.49 -12.64
C LEU A 141 4.46 7.17 -12.16
N SER A 142 4.80 6.31 -13.12
CA SER A 142 5.58 5.11 -12.85
C SER A 142 7.05 5.44 -12.59
N THR A 143 7.77 4.59 -11.86
CA THR A 143 9.22 4.71 -11.65
C THR A 143 9.99 4.84 -12.97
N VAL A 144 9.51 4.22 -14.05
CA VAL A 144 10.09 4.27 -15.40
C VAL A 144 9.92 5.64 -16.08
N GLU A 145 8.79 6.32 -15.86
CA GLU A 145 8.54 7.66 -16.41
C GLU A 145 9.40 8.72 -15.71
N ILE A 146 9.70 8.53 -14.42
CA ILE A 146 10.62 9.40 -13.69
C ILE A 146 12.06 9.23 -14.23
N THR A 147 12.46 8.01 -14.64
CA THR A 147 13.77 7.75 -15.29
C THR A 147 13.91 8.37 -16.68
N ARG A 148 12.82 8.45 -17.46
CA ARG A 148 12.86 8.93 -18.85
C ARG A 148 12.98 10.44 -19.00
N ILE A 149 12.62 11.21 -17.97
CA ILE A 149 12.65 12.67 -18.03
C ILE A 149 14.09 13.24 -18.02
N ASN A 150 15.11 12.45 -17.62
CA ASN A 150 16.48 12.96 -17.44
C ASN A 150 17.63 12.17 -18.09
N GLY A 151 17.37 11.20 -18.97
CA GLY A 151 18.39 10.59 -19.84
C GLY A 151 19.47 9.71 -19.18
N SER A 152 19.77 9.89 -17.89
CA SER A 152 20.72 9.10 -17.11
C SER A 152 20.48 9.38 -15.62
N VAL A 153 19.80 8.50 -14.90
CA VAL A 153 19.96 8.21 -13.44
C VAL A 153 18.93 7.14 -13.08
N ILE A 154 19.41 6.02 -12.54
CA ILE A 154 18.59 5.03 -11.85
C ILE A 154 18.24 5.66 -10.51
N ILE A 155 16.97 6.03 -10.31
CA ILE A 155 16.50 6.49 -8.99
C ILE A 155 16.38 5.24 -8.12
N ILE A 156 17.48 4.93 -7.43
CA ILE A 156 17.47 4.16 -6.19
C ILE A 156 16.85 5.10 -5.14
N GLU A 157 16.07 4.58 -4.19
CA GLU A 157 15.36 5.35 -3.14
C GLU A 157 16.25 6.41 -2.43
N ASP A 158 17.58 6.31 -2.52
CA ASP A 158 18.57 7.19 -1.91
C ASP A 158 18.98 8.44 -2.73
N ASP A 159 18.62 8.57 -4.02
CA ASP A 159 19.16 9.61 -4.93
C ASP A 159 18.10 10.61 -5.48
N ILE A 160 17.24 11.14 -4.60
CA ILE A 160 16.26 12.16 -5.02
C ILE A 160 16.94 13.54 -5.13
N GLN A 161 17.20 13.99 -6.37
CA GLN A 161 17.62 15.37 -6.63
C GLN A 161 16.43 16.34 -6.44
N THR A 162 16.52 17.17 -5.40
CA THR A 162 15.44 18.00 -4.84
C THR A 162 14.95 19.15 -5.73
N GLU A 163 15.73 19.64 -6.69
CA GLU A 163 15.37 20.82 -7.51
C GLU A 163 14.36 20.53 -8.63
N VAL A 164 14.51 19.43 -9.38
CA VAL A 164 13.52 19.00 -10.39
C VAL A 164 12.20 18.62 -9.73
N PHE A 165 12.29 18.15 -8.49
CA PHE A 165 11.18 17.72 -7.67
C PHE A 165 10.40 18.89 -7.06
N ALA A 166 11.04 20.01 -6.70
CA ALA A 166 10.36 21.24 -6.25
C ALA A 166 9.33 21.75 -7.29
N ARG A 167 9.61 21.56 -8.59
CA ARG A 167 8.69 21.88 -9.68
C ARG A 167 7.46 20.96 -9.72
N GLN A 168 7.66 19.64 -9.58
CA GLN A 168 6.56 18.66 -9.51
C GLN A 168 5.71 18.86 -8.25
N LEU A 169 6.34 19.17 -7.12
CA LEU A 169 5.66 19.63 -5.91
C LEU A 169 4.86 20.91 -6.14
N GLY A 170 5.36 21.83 -6.97
CA GLY A 170 4.63 23.02 -7.42
C GLY A 170 3.36 22.69 -8.21
N GLU A 171 3.43 21.71 -9.13
CA GLU A 171 2.27 21.23 -9.90
C GLU A 171 1.25 20.52 -8.99
N ILE A 172 1.72 19.69 -8.06
CA ILE A 172 0.86 19.05 -7.05
C ILE A 172 0.19 20.11 -6.16
N ARG A 173 0.94 21.10 -5.68
CA ARG A 173 0.39 22.21 -4.89
C ARG A 173 -0.65 23.02 -5.66
N ALA A 174 -0.44 23.23 -6.96
CA ALA A 174 -1.41 23.92 -7.82
C ALA A 174 -2.72 23.10 -7.96
N ILE A 175 -2.63 21.77 -8.09
CA ILE A 175 -3.80 20.88 -8.16
C ILE A 175 -4.55 20.83 -6.83
N ILE A 176 -3.85 20.81 -5.70
CA ILE A 176 -4.46 20.70 -4.37
C ILE A 176 -5.12 22.02 -3.91
N SER A 177 -4.67 23.16 -4.44
CA SER A 177 -5.14 24.50 -4.06
C SER A 177 -6.24 25.05 -4.96
N ALA A 178 -6.64 24.31 -6.00
CA ALA A 178 -7.75 24.62 -6.89
C ALA A 178 -9.06 23.97 -6.40
#